data_AF-A0AAX6BMJ1-F1
#
_entry.id   AF-A0AAX6BMJ1-F1
#
_cell.length_a   1.000
_cell.length_b   1.000
_cell.length_c   1.000
_cell.angle_alpha   90.00
_cell.angle_beta   90.00
_cell.angle_gamma   90.00
#
_symmetry.space_group_name_H-M   'P 1'
#
loop_
_entity.id
_entity.type
_entity.pdbx_description
1 polymer ?
#
loop_
_entity_poly.entity_id
_entity_poly.type
_entity_poly.pdbx_seq_one_letter_code
_entity_poly.pdbx_strand_id
1 'polypeptide(L)'
;MTVHHYIGSPYELPTGSFGTKEKLITIYEKEEDAYGISVNRLTDGYSDIKHVFTLPYVYELSCDPHPKSIRELFTYIEEQLIEGCHIELYSCLDGDEATEKDSSLDMSINLKTLYFGKHYKLDRKKYIDELGEVFAFEDKQFIVVVK
;
A
#
# COMPACT_ATOMS: atom_id res chain seq x y z
N MET A 1 -14.40 6.85 11.82
CA MET A 1 -13.32 7.66 11.23
C MET A 1 -12.76 6.83 10.08
N THR A 2 -12.62 7.42 8.91
CA THR A 2 -12.12 6.72 7.71
C THR A 2 -10.60 6.86 7.68
N VAL A 3 -9.89 5.76 7.42
CA VAL A 3 -8.43 5.77 7.22
C VAL A 3 -8.19 5.91 5.72
N HIS A 4 -7.45 6.93 5.32
CA HIS A 4 -6.94 7.09 3.97
C HIS A 4 -5.54 6.50 3.88
N HIS A 5 -5.28 5.82 2.78
CA HIS A 5 -3.97 5.27 2.47
C HIS A 5 -3.45 5.94 1.22
N TYR A 6 -2.15 6.12 1.16
CA TYR A 6 -1.48 6.83 0.10
C TYR A 6 -0.23 6.05 -0.30
N ILE A 7 0.10 6.10 -1.59
CA ILE A 7 1.26 5.45 -2.16
C ILE A 7 2.08 6.44 -2.98
N GLY A 8 3.35 6.57 -2.62
CA GLY A 8 4.36 7.37 -3.29
C GLY A 8 5.28 6.51 -4.15
N SER A 9 5.61 6.98 -5.35
CA SER A 9 6.48 6.29 -6.29
C SER A 9 7.42 7.27 -7.01
N PRO A 10 8.65 6.87 -7.36
CA PRO A 10 9.55 7.68 -8.16
C PRO A 10 9.11 7.83 -9.63
N TYR A 11 8.16 7.00 -10.09
CA TYR A 11 7.59 7.01 -11.44
C TYR A 11 6.07 6.88 -11.40
N GLU A 12 5.42 7.14 -12.54
CA GLU A 12 3.97 7.00 -12.65
C GLU A 12 3.53 5.55 -12.45
N LEU A 13 2.67 5.34 -11.46
CA LEU A 13 2.07 4.04 -11.20
C LEU A 13 0.79 3.86 -12.01
N PRO A 14 0.49 2.64 -12.48
CA PRO A 14 -0.76 2.35 -13.16
C PRO A 14 -1.93 2.49 -12.20
N THR A 15 -2.80 3.47 -12.46
CA THR A 15 -4.02 3.72 -11.69
C THR A 15 -5.16 2.82 -12.17
N GLY A 16 -5.97 2.34 -11.25
CA GLY A 16 -7.08 1.41 -11.52
C GLY A 16 -7.37 0.51 -10.33
N SER A 17 -8.29 -0.44 -10.52
CA SER A 17 -8.59 -1.47 -9.53
C SER A 17 -7.80 -2.74 -9.83
N PHE A 18 -7.12 -3.27 -8.82
CA PHE A 18 -6.29 -4.47 -8.90
C PHE A 18 -6.76 -5.50 -7.86
N GLY A 19 -6.64 -6.78 -8.20
CA GLY A 19 -7.11 -7.88 -7.34
C GLY A 19 -8.63 -8.11 -7.34
N THR A 20 -9.42 -7.15 -7.83
CA THR A 20 -10.85 -7.34 -8.09
C THR A 20 -11.05 -8.00 -9.46
N LYS A 21 -11.78 -9.12 -9.51
CA LYS A 21 -12.17 -9.70 -10.80
C LYS A 21 -13.20 -8.80 -11.48
N GLU A 22 -12.79 -8.00 -12.46
CA GLU A 22 -13.71 -7.40 -13.42
C GLU A 22 -14.33 -8.51 -14.28
N LYS A 23 -15.42 -9.10 -13.82
CA LYS A 23 -16.32 -9.90 -14.66
C LYS A 23 -17.51 -9.03 -15.05
N LEU A 24 -17.68 -8.86 -16.36
CA LEU A 24 -18.82 -8.21 -17.06
C LEU A 24 -20.23 -8.75 -16.68
N ILE A 25 -20.34 -9.73 -15.78
CA ILE A 25 -21.60 -10.28 -15.27
C ILE A 25 -21.41 -10.52 -13.77
N THR A 26 -22.13 -9.76 -12.94
CA THR A 26 -22.10 -9.80 -11.48
C THR A 26 -22.69 -11.10 -10.95
N ILE A 27 -21.86 -12.14 -10.84
CA ILE A 27 -22.13 -13.29 -9.97
C ILE A 27 -20.95 -13.36 -9.00
N TYR A 28 -21.07 -12.65 -7.88
CA TYR A 28 -20.16 -12.82 -6.76
C TYR A 28 -20.45 -14.20 -6.16
N GLU A 29 -19.58 -15.17 -6.42
CA GLU A 29 -19.72 -16.50 -5.80
C GLU A 29 -19.33 -16.46 -4.31
N LYS A 30 -18.48 -15.51 -3.91
CA LYS A 30 -18.02 -15.30 -2.52
C LYS A 30 -17.79 -13.82 -2.24
N GLU A 31 -18.08 -13.38 -1.01
CA GLU A 31 -17.80 -12.01 -0.52
C GLU A 31 -16.33 -11.62 -0.73
N GLU A 32 -15.42 -12.60 -0.70
CA GLU A 32 -13.99 -12.40 -0.87
C GLU A 32 -13.59 -11.87 -2.26
N ASP A 33 -14.40 -12.06 -3.31
CA ASP A 33 -14.10 -11.57 -4.66
C ASP A 33 -14.27 -10.05 -4.81
N ALA A 34 -14.85 -9.37 -3.81
CA ALA A 34 -14.94 -7.90 -3.77
C ALA A 34 -13.69 -7.21 -3.20
N TYR A 35 -12.86 -7.93 -2.43
CA TYR A 35 -11.65 -7.36 -1.83
C TYR A 35 -10.52 -7.26 -2.84
N GLY A 36 -9.97 -6.06 -2.97
CA GLY A 36 -8.78 -5.77 -3.75
C GLY A 36 -8.17 -4.44 -3.31
N ILE A 37 -7.43 -3.83 -4.22
CA ILE A 37 -6.90 -2.48 -4.05
C ILE A 37 -7.35 -1.60 -5.21
N SER A 38 -7.43 -0.30 -4.99
CA SER A 38 -7.57 0.66 -6.07
C SER A 38 -6.57 1.80 -5.91
N VAL A 39 -5.83 2.10 -6.96
CA VAL A 39 -4.86 3.20 -6.99
C VAL A 39 -5.45 4.33 -7.82
N ASN A 40 -5.75 5.45 -7.18
CA ASN A 40 -6.38 6.61 -7.78
C ASN A 40 -5.44 7.82 -7.71
N ARG A 41 -5.57 8.74 -8.66
CA ARG A 41 -4.84 10.01 -8.58
C ARG A 41 -5.39 10.82 -7.41
N LEU A 42 -4.51 11.50 -6.68
CA LEU A 42 -4.92 12.43 -5.63
C LEU A 42 -5.93 13.43 -6.19
N THR A 43 -7.06 13.56 -5.51
CA THR A 43 -8.01 14.65 -5.74
C THR A 43 -7.49 15.92 -5.09
N ASP A 44 -7.82 17.09 -5.65
CA ASP A 44 -7.26 18.40 -5.23
C ASP A 44 -7.28 18.63 -3.70
N GLY A 45 -8.30 18.10 -3.00
CA GLY A 45 -8.47 18.25 -1.54
C GLY A 45 -7.45 17.52 -0.67
N TYR A 46 -6.74 16.51 -1.18
CA TYR A 46 -5.74 15.74 -0.42
C TYR A 46 -4.31 16.03 -0.89
N SER A 47 -4.11 17.15 -1.59
CA SER A 47 -2.78 17.53 -2.12
C SER A 47 -1.75 17.79 -1.02
N ASP A 48 -2.20 18.13 0.20
CA ASP A 48 -1.33 18.41 1.33
C ASP A 48 -0.47 17.21 1.69
N ILE A 49 -0.95 15.98 1.55
CA ILE A 49 -0.20 14.76 1.90
C ILE A 49 1.15 14.64 1.18
N LYS A 50 1.32 15.32 0.04
CA LYS A 50 2.57 15.32 -0.74
C LYS A 50 3.78 15.77 0.08
N HIS A 51 3.59 16.54 1.16
CA HIS A 51 4.70 16.96 2.01
C HIS A 51 5.28 15.80 2.86
N VAL A 52 4.49 14.74 3.10
CA VAL A 52 4.91 13.56 3.88
C VAL A 52 5.82 12.64 3.05
N PHE A 53 5.56 12.60 1.74
CA PHE A 53 6.29 11.79 0.78
C PHE A 53 7.56 12.49 0.28
N THR A 54 8.61 11.71 0.03
CA THR A 54 9.81 12.22 -0.63
C THR A 54 9.72 12.10 -2.15
N LEU A 55 8.79 11.27 -2.61
CA LEU A 55 8.61 10.91 -4.01
C LEU A 55 7.64 11.85 -4.74
N PRO A 56 7.89 12.15 -6.04
CA PRO A 56 7.11 13.13 -6.78
C PRO A 56 5.70 12.64 -7.17
N TYR A 57 5.53 11.33 -7.39
CA TYR A 57 4.24 10.77 -7.79
C TYR A 57 3.55 10.15 -6.58
N VAL A 58 2.49 10.80 -6.11
CA VAL A 58 1.68 10.33 -4.98
C VAL A 58 0.26 10.05 -5.46
N TYR A 59 -0.27 8.92 -5.02
CA TYR A 59 -1.59 8.41 -5.36
C TYR A 59 -2.36 8.07 -4.10
N GLU A 60 -3.69 8.15 -4.18
CA GLU A 60 -4.58 7.62 -3.17
C GLU A 60 -4.71 6.11 -3.37
N LEU A 61 -4.54 5.36 -2.28
CA LEU A 61 -4.68 3.93 -2.24
C LEU A 61 -5.95 3.58 -1.44
N SER A 62 -6.91 2.95 -2.11
CA SER A 62 -8.05 2.33 -1.45
C SER A 62 -7.71 0.86 -1.20
N CYS A 63 -7.50 0.49 0.05
CA CYS A 63 -7.22 -0.87 0.46
C CYS A 63 -8.12 -1.23 1.64
N ASP A 64 -8.93 -2.28 1.50
CA ASP A 64 -9.72 -2.78 2.61
C ASP A 64 -8.82 -3.47 3.65
N PRO A 65 -9.20 -3.47 4.94
CA PRO A 65 -8.50 -4.18 6.01
C PRO A 65 -8.76 -5.69 5.94
N HIS A 66 -8.50 -6.29 4.78
CA HIS A 66 -8.67 -7.71 4.52
C HIS A 66 -7.35 -8.32 4.03
N PRO A 67 -6.95 -9.51 4.51
CA PRO A 67 -5.68 -10.15 4.12
C PRO A 67 -5.50 -10.27 2.61
N LYS A 68 -6.60 -10.48 1.88
CA LYS A 68 -6.60 -10.51 0.41
C LYS A 68 -6.19 -9.17 -0.19
N SER A 69 -6.75 -8.05 0.25
CA SER A 69 -6.39 -6.72 -0.25
C SER A 69 -4.93 -6.39 0.04
N ILE A 70 -4.42 -6.75 1.22
CA ILE A 70 -3.01 -6.56 1.57
C ILE A 70 -2.10 -7.41 0.68
N ARG A 71 -2.46 -8.67 0.38
CA ARG A 71 -1.70 -9.51 -0.57
C ARG A 71 -1.64 -8.88 -1.95
N GLU A 72 -2.78 -8.39 -2.45
CA GLU A 72 -2.86 -7.71 -3.74
C GLU A 72 -2.03 -6.42 -3.74
N LEU A 73 -2.05 -5.65 -2.65
CA LEU A 73 -1.19 -4.47 -2.46
C LEU A 73 0.29 -4.81 -2.63
N PHE A 74 0.79 -5.79 -1.89
CA PHE A 74 2.20 -6.15 -1.96
C PHE A 74 2.57 -6.81 -3.28
N THR A 75 1.67 -7.56 -3.90
CA THR A 75 1.86 -8.10 -5.26
C THR A 75 2.01 -6.96 -6.26
N TYR A 76 1.09 -5.99 -6.23
CA TYR A 76 1.14 -4.81 -7.08
C TYR A 76 2.44 -4.02 -6.87
N ILE A 77 2.82 -3.77 -5.61
CA ILE A 77 4.07 -3.08 -5.30
C ILE A 77 5.25 -3.88 -5.83
N GLU A 78 5.33 -5.20 -5.62
CA GLU A 78 6.44 -6.02 -6.13
C GLU A 78 6.57 -5.94 -7.67
N GLU A 79 5.45 -6.03 -8.37
CA GLU A 79 5.38 -5.97 -9.84
C GLU A 79 5.79 -4.60 -10.37
N GLN A 80 5.36 -3.53 -9.70
CA GLN A 80 5.72 -2.17 -10.09
C GLN A 80 7.13 -1.81 -9.64
N LEU A 81 7.64 -2.35 -8.53
CA LEU A 81 8.90 -1.94 -7.89
C LEU A 81 10.12 -2.34 -8.74
N ILE A 82 10.85 -1.32 -9.20
CA ILE A 82 12.07 -1.45 -9.99
C ILE A 82 13.28 -1.65 -9.08
N GLU A 83 14.25 -2.45 -9.51
CA GLU A 83 15.48 -2.70 -8.75
C GLU A 83 16.29 -1.40 -8.54
N GLY A 84 16.63 -1.10 -7.28
CA GLY A 84 17.29 0.14 -6.89
C GLY A 84 16.32 1.30 -6.61
N CYS A 85 15.01 1.11 -6.80
CA CYS A 85 13.98 2.07 -6.41
C CYS A 85 13.29 1.66 -5.10
N HIS A 86 12.50 2.58 -4.56
CA HIS A 86 11.64 2.34 -3.41
C HIS A 86 10.25 2.94 -3.66
N ILE A 87 9.25 2.35 -3.04
CA ILE A 87 7.87 2.84 -2.99
C ILE A 87 7.60 3.23 -1.53
N GLU A 88 6.91 4.34 -1.34
CA GLU A 88 6.51 4.83 -0.02
C GLU A 88 5.01 4.58 0.15
N LEU A 89 4.58 4.20 1.34
CA LEU A 89 3.19 4.07 1.73
C LEU A 89 2.97 4.90 2.98
N TYR A 90 1.82 5.56 3.06
CA TYR A 90 1.43 6.31 4.25
C TYR A 90 -0.05 6.11 4.52
N SER A 91 -0.40 5.96 5.80
CA SER A 91 -1.78 5.82 6.24
C SER A 91 -2.08 6.83 7.33
N CYS A 92 -3.21 7.54 7.22
CA CYS A 92 -3.68 8.47 8.23
C CYS A 92 -5.21 8.56 8.24
N LEU A 93 -5.76 9.09 9.32
CA LEU A 93 -7.17 9.46 9.38
C LEU A 93 -7.48 10.63 8.44
N ASP A 94 -8.72 10.65 7.91
CA ASP A 94 -9.25 11.78 7.14
C ASP A 94 -9.14 13.09 7.95
N GLY A 95 -8.44 14.08 7.42
CA GLY A 95 -8.15 15.36 8.07
C GLY A 95 -6.81 15.44 8.80
N ASP A 96 -6.08 14.33 8.97
CA ASP A 96 -4.73 14.29 9.55
C ASP A 96 -3.63 14.36 8.48
N GLU A 97 -3.96 14.61 7.21
CA GLU A 97 -3.00 14.65 6.09
C GLU A 97 -1.97 15.76 6.24
N ALA A 98 -2.31 16.83 6.97
CA ALA A 98 -1.43 17.95 7.29
C ALA A 98 -0.57 17.70 8.54
N THR A 99 -0.75 16.57 9.23
CA THR A 99 -0.01 16.25 10.46
C THR A 99 1.27 15.50 10.14
N GLU A 100 2.28 15.70 11.00
CA GLU A 100 3.55 14.98 10.87
C GLU A 100 3.34 13.47 11.09
N LYS A 101 4.03 12.68 10.27
CA LYS A 101 4.08 11.22 10.40
C LYS A 101 4.69 10.80 11.74
N ASP A 102 4.28 9.65 12.24
CA ASP A 102 4.85 9.09 13.47
C ASP A 102 6.13 8.30 13.13
N SER A 103 7.28 8.95 13.34
CA SER A 103 8.59 8.33 13.09
C SER A 103 8.87 7.09 13.95
N SER A 104 8.08 6.82 14.99
CA SER A 104 8.20 5.60 15.79
C SER A 104 7.54 4.39 15.13
N LEU A 105 6.56 4.63 14.24
CA LEU A 105 5.87 3.62 13.45
C LEU A 105 6.51 3.42 12.06
N ASP A 106 7.50 4.24 11.70
CA ASP A 106 8.25 4.13 10.45
C ASP A 106 8.79 2.70 10.26
N MET A 107 8.32 2.06 9.19
CA MET A 107 8.70 0.70 8.84
C MET A 107 9.38 0.66 7.48
N SER A 108 10.37 -0.21 7.33
CA SER A 108 10.97 -0.49 6.04
C SER A 108 10.78 -1.97 5.69
N ILE A 109 10.29 -2.24 4.49
CA ILE A 109 10.11 -3.59 3.96
C ILE A 109 11.10 -3.76 2.82
N ASN A 110 12.01 -4.71 2.95
CA ASN A 110 12.98 -5.00 1.91
C ASN A 110 12.60 -6.31 1.22
N LEU A 111 12.04 -6.20 0.01
CA LEU A 111 11.63 -7.35 -0.81
C LEU A 111 12.83 -8.11 -1.37
N LYS A 112 14.00 -7.46 -1.52
CA LYS A 112 15.25 -8.10 -1.96
C LYS A 112 15.77 -9.09 -0.91
N THR A 113 15.81 -8.64 0.33
CA THR A 113 16.32 -9.42 1.47
C THR A 113 15.23 -10.23 2.16
N LEU A 114 13.95 -9.95 1.83
CA LEU A 114 12.75 -10.51 2.44
C LEU A 114 12.68 -10.21 3.93
N TYR A 115 12.98 -8.96 4.31
CA TYR A 115 12.89 -8.50 5.70
C TYR A 115 11.70 -7.56 5.85
N PHE A 116 10.85 -7.88 6.82
CA PHE A 116 9.76 -7.06 7.30
C PHE A 116 10.21 -6.34 8.57
N GLY A 117 10.46 -5.03 8.46
CA GLY A 117 11.07 -4.25 9.53
C GLY A 117 12.51 -4.69 9.83
N LYS A 118 12.93 -4.61 11.10
CA LYS A 118 14.32 -4.87 11.50
C LYS A 118 14.62 -6.32 11.90
N HIS A 119 13.60 -7.10 12.27
CA HIS A 119 13.78 -8.38 12.96
C HIS A 119 13.00 -9.56 12.36
N TYR A 120 12.05 -9.32 11.45
CA TYR A 120 11.22 -10.39 10.89
C TYR A 120 11.66 -10.71 9.47
N LYS A 121 12.02 -11.97 9.21
CA LYS A 121 12.43 -12.44 7.89
C LYS A 121 11.30 -13.28 7.30
N LEU A 122 10.80 -12.83 6.16
CA LEU A 122 9.72 -13.48 5.42
C LEU A 122 10.24 -14.66 4.58
N ASP A 123 9.36 -15.62 4.31
CA ASP A 123 9.68 -16.76 3.45
C ASP A 123 9.61 -16.36 1.97
N ARG A 124 10.71 -16.57 1.23
CA ARG A 124 10.80 -16.20 -0.20
C ARG A 124 9.66 -16.72 -1.07
N LYS A 125 9.06 -17.87 -0.72
CA LYS A 125 8.01 -18.48 -1.53
C LYS A 125 6.61 -17.98 -1.17
N LYS A 126 6.42 -17.40 0.01
CA LYS A 126 5.10 -17.04 0.57
C LYS A 126 5.08 -15.71 1.31
N TYR A 127 6.08 -14.86 1.12
CA TYR A 127 6.20 -13.62 1.87
C TYR A 127 4.99 -12.69 1.65
N ILE A 128 4.39 -12.69 0.45
CA ILE A 128 3.16 -11.93 0.16
C ILE A 128 2.00 -12.50 0.99
N ASP A 129 1.86 -13.83 1.03
CA ASP A 129 0.85 -14.51 1.83
C ASP A 129 1.00 -14.17 3.32
N GLU A 130 2.23 -14.21 3.84
CA GLU A 130 2.57 -13.86 5.22
C GLU A 130 2.30 -12.39 5.51
N LEU A 131 2.74 -11.46 4.63
CA LEU A 131 2.45 -10.04 4.74
C LEU A 131 0.94 -9.81 4.82
N GLY A 132 0.14 -10.48 4.00
CA GLY A 132 -1.32 -10.42 4.09
C GLY A 132 -1.90 -10.75 5.46
N GLU A 133 -1.24 -11.65 6.21
CA GLU A 133 -1.71 -12.10 7.53
C GLU A 133 -1.12 -11.30 8.68
N VAL A 134 0.12 -10.80 8.55
CA VAL A 134 0.84 -10.10 9.64
C VAL A 134 0.81 -8.58 9.52
N PHE A 135 0.67 -8.05 8.30
CA PHE A 135 0.67 -6.61 8.05
C PHE A 135 -0.73 -6.04 8.26
N ALA A 136 -0.80 -5.01 9.07
CA ALA A 136 -1.97 -4.17 9.24
C ALA A 136 -1.50 -2.72 9.21
N PHE A 137 -2.28 -1.87 8.55
CA PHE A 137 -2.02 -0.43 8.57
C PHE A 137 -2.33 0.15 9.94
N GLU A 138 -1.36 0.89 10.48
CA GLU A 138 -1.54 1.71 11.67
C GLU A 138 -1.74 3.19 11.29
N ASP A 139 -2.37 3.96 12.18
CA ASP A 139 -2.55 5.40 11.98
C ASP A 139 -1.20 6.12 12.03
N LYS A 140 -0.98 7.07 11.12
CA LYS A 140 0.27 7.83 10.92
C LYS A 140 1.48 6.97 10.63
N GLN A 141 1.26 5.75 10.13
CA GLN A 141 2.31 4.82 9.78
C GLN A 141 2.87 5.12 8.39
N PHE A 142 4.19 5.26 8.32
CA PHE A 142 4.92 5.43 7.07
C PHE A 142 5.75 4.18 6.77
N ILE A 143 5.57 3.59 5.59
CA ILE A 143 6.28 2.37 5.20
C ILE A 143 7.06 2.61 3.91
N VAL A 144 8.32 2.18 3.90
CA VAL A 144 9.18 2.24 2.71
C VAL A 144 9.47 0.83 2.21
N VAL A 145 9.04 0.53 0.99
CA VAL A 145 9.26 -0.77 0.35
C VAL A 145 10.40 -0.67 -0.67
N VAL A 146 11.45 -1.49 -0.53
CA VAL A 146 12.67 -1.44 -1.36
C VAL A 146 13.02 -2.79 -2.00
N LYS A 147 13.72 -2.77 -3.15
CA LYS A 147 14.13 -3.96 -3.94
C LYS A 147 15.54 -3.84 -4.53
#